data_AF-A0A9P5PH04-F1
#
_entry.id   AF-A0A9P5PH04-F1
#
_cell.length_a   1.000
_cell.length_b   1.000
_cell.length_c   1.000
_cell.angle_alpha   90.00
_cell.angle_beta   90.00
_cell.angle_gamma   90.00
#
_symmetry.space_group_name_H-M   'P 1'
#
loop_
_entity.id
_entity.type
_entity.pdbx_description
1 polymer ?
#
loop_
_entity_poly.entity_id
_entity_poly.type
_entity_poly.pdbx_seq_one_letter_code
_entity_poly.pdbx_strand_id
1 'polypeptide(L)' 'KLFEHLPPNFFVQPLYDIGCQLHRSCDKWGVLKSYMNCMTFVVSIFHAFRHQWPCQIVYHSRKYLGYGLCEGEG' A
#
# COMPACT_ATOMS: atom_id res chain seq x y z
N LYS A 1 2.17 -17.50 1.59
CA LYS A 1 2.10 -18.03 0.22
C LYS A 1 2.52 -17.03 -0.86
N LEU A 2 1.97 -15.81 -1.00
CA LEU A 2 2.42 -14.88 -2.07
C LEU A 2 3.95 -14.67 -2.09
N PHE A 3 4.53 -14.24 -0.97
CA PHE A 3 5.98 -14.00 -0.86
C PHE A 3 6.85 -15.26 -0.96
N GLU A 4 6.28 -16.46 -0.81
CA GLU A 4 7.01 -17.72 -1.01
C GLU A 4 7.24 -18.02 -2.50
N HIS A 5 6.46 -17.39 -3.38
CA HIS A 5 6.52 -17.58 -4.83
C HIS A 5 7.15 -16.38 -5.56
N LEU A 6 7.55 -15.34 -4.82
CA LEU A 6 8.20 -14.16 -5.38
C LEU A 6 9.72 -14.21 -5.16
N PRO A 7 10.51 -13.61 -6.07
CA PRO A 7 11.93 -13.43 -5.82
C PRO A 7 12.21 -12.66 -4.51
N PRO A 8 13.31 -12.94 -3.80
CA PRO A 8 13.63 -12.27 -2.52
C PRO A 8 13.72 -10.75 -2.60
N ASN A 9 14.05 -10.21 -3.77
CA ASN A 9 14.20 -8.77 -4.02
C ASN A 9 13.00 -8.15 -4.74
N PHE A 10 11.88 -8.87 -4.81
CA PHE A 10 10.70 -8.38 -5.50
C PHE A 10 10.01 -7.27 -4.69
N PHE A 11 9.69 -6.15 -5.34
CA PHE A 11 9.00 -5.04 -4.72
C PHE A 11 7.49 -5.15 -4.90
N VAL A 12 6.73 -5.13 -3.80
CA VAL A 12 5.27 -5.29 -3.83
C VAL A 12 4.58 -3.99 -3.44
N GLN A 13 3.61 -3.56 -4.25
CA GLN A 13 2.81 -2.37 -3.97
C GLN A 13 1.33 -2.75 -3.82
N PRO A 14 0.85 -3.08 -2.60
CA PRO A 14 -0.57 -3.32 -2.41
C PRO A 14 -1.37 -2.03 -2.59
N LEU A 15 -2.32 -2.04 -3.54
CA LEU A 15 -3.37 -1.05 -3.65
C LEU A 15 -4.58 -1.52 -2.83
N TYR A 16 -4.92 -0.79 -1.78
CA TYR A 16 -6.02 -1.17 -0.89
C TYR A 16 -6.71 0.06 -0.29
N ASP A 17 -8.02 0.01 -0.12
CA ASP A 17 -8.85 1.12 0.35
C ASP A 17 -8.36 1.69 1.69
N ILE A 18 -7.93 0.82 2.59
CA ILE A 18 -7.40 1.17 3.90
C ILE A 18 -5.88 0.95 3.98
N GLY A 19 -5.15 1.06 2.86
CA GLY A 19 -3.70 0.84 2.78
C GLY A 19 -2.89 1.62 3.84
N CYS A 20 -3.33 2.83 4.19
CA CYS A 20 -2.71 3.62 5.26
C CYS A 20 -2.90 3.04 6.67
N GLN A 21 -4.06 2.45 6.97
CA GLN A 21 -4.31 1.75 8.23
C GLN A 21 -3.61 0.41 8.26
N LEU A 22 -3.57 -0.29 7.12
CA LEU A 22 -2.81 -1.54 6.97
C LEU A 22 -1.33 -1.32 7.25
N HIS A 23 -0.72 -0.30 6.62
CA HIS A 23 0.67 0.07 6.89
C HIS A 23 0.91 0.32 8.39
N ARG A 24 0.08 1.16 9.01
CA ARG A 24 0.16 1.45 10.45
C ARG A 24 0.02 0.19 11.31
N SER A 25 -0.84 -0.74 10.91
CA SER A 25 -1.05 -2.02 11.61
C SER A 25 0.19 -2.91 11.51
N CYS A 26 0.80 -2.99 10.33
CA CYS A 26 2.07 -3.68 10.10
C CYS A 26 3.18 -3.14 11.00
N ASP A 27 3.35 -1.82 11.06
CA ASP A 27 4.34 -1.17 11.92
C ASP A 27 4.07 -1.42 13.41
N LYS A 28 2.81 -1.30 13.84
CA LYS A 28 2.44 -1.39 15.25
C LYS A 28 2.52 -2.81 15.79
N TRP A 29 2.09 -3.79 15.00
CA TRP A 29 1.90 -5.17 15.45
C TRP A 29 2.91 -6.15 14.85
N GLY A 30 3.80 -5.68 13.97
CA GLY A 30 4.79 -6.53 13.30
C GLY A 30 4.18 -7.45 12.24
N VAL A 31 2.95 -7.17 11.78
CA VAL A 31 2.33 -7.92 10.69
C VAL A 31 3.16 -7.69 9.42
N LEU A 32 3.61 -8.77 8.77
CA LEU A 32 4.49 -8.72 7.58
C LEU A 32 5.85 -8.03 7.81
N LYS A 33 6.35 -7.94 9.05
CA LYS A 33 7.62 -7.26 9.38
C LYS A 33 8.81 -7.71 8.51
N SER A 34 8.88 -8.99 8.15
CA SER A 34 9.94 -9.54 7.28
C SER A 34 9.92 -8.99 5.85
N TYR A 35 8.79 -8.46 5.40
CA TYR A 35 8.57 -7.99 4.03
C TYR A 35 8.45 -6.46 3.93
N MET A 36 8.42 -5.74 5.06
CA MET A 36 8.23 -4.29 5.06
C MET A 36 9.26 -3.52 4.22
N ASN A 37 10.50 -4.02 4.14
CA ASN A 37 11.57 -3.38 3.36
C ASN A 37 11.37 -3.47 1.84
N CYS A 38 10.54 -4.38 1.35
CA CYS A 38 10.24 -4.54 -0.07
C CYS A 38 8.78 -4.19 -0.42
N MET A 39 8.09 -3.46 0.47
CA MET A 39 6.69 -3.11 0.30
C MET A 39 6.46 -1.60 0.29
N THR A 40 5.44 -1.17 -0.46
CA THR A 40 4.91 0.18 -0.33
C THR A 40 3.39 0.20 -0.48
N PHE A 41 2.71 0.76 0.51
CA PHE A 41 1.26 0.78 0.54
C PHE A 41 0.72 1.93 -0.27
N VAL A 42 -0.33 1.66 -1.05
CA VAL A 42 -1.00 2.63 -1.89
C VAL A 42 -2.49 2.58 -1.58
N VAL A 43 -3.12 3.75 -1.53
CA VAL A 43 -4.58 3.88 -1.37
C VAL A 43 -5.19 4.29 -2.71
N SER A 44 -6.35 3.69 -3.02
CA SER A 44 -7.19 4.08 -4.16
C SER A 44 -7.40 5.59 -4.22
N ILE A 45 -7.51 6.14 -5.43
CA ILE A 45 -7.67 7.59 -5.59
C ILE A 45 -8.92 8.14 -4.88
N PHE A 46 -10.07 7.46 -4.95
CA PHE A 46 -11.28 7.92 -4.27
C PHE A 46 -11.22 7.73 -2.76
N HIS A 47 -10.48 6.72 -2.31
CA HIS A 47 -10.35 6.41 -0.89
C HIS A 47 -9.33 7.32 -0.22
N ALA A 48 -8.29 7.78 -0.92
CA ALA A 48 -7.28 8.67 -0.35
C ALA A 48 -7.91 9.97 0.20
N PHE A 49 -8.92 10.52 -0.48
CA PHE A 49 -9.63 11.73 -0.07
C PHE A 49 -10.61 11.51 1.09
N ARG A 50 -11.11 10.29 1.31
CA ARG A 50 -11.99 9.96 2.45
C ARG A 50 -11.23 9.75 3.75
N HIS A 51 -9.90 9.66 3.70
CA HIS A 51 -9.03 9.50 4.86
C HIS A 51 -8.48 10.84 5.34
N GLN A 52 -7.74 10.81 6.46
CA GLN A 52 -7.05 11.98 7.02
C GLN A 52 -6.10 12.61 6.00
N TRP A 53 -5.87 13.93 6.08
CA TRP A 53 -5.03 14.67 5.13
C TRP A 53 -3.66 14.04 4.83
N PRO A 54 -2.94 13.36 5.75
CA PRO A 54 -1.66 12.74 5.42
C PRO A 54 -1.82 11.60 4.41
N CYS A 55 -3.00 10.96 4.35
CA CYS A 55 -3.27 9.89 3.40
C CYS A 55 -3.26 10.36 1.95
N GLN A 56 -3.76 11.57 1.71
CA GLN A 56 -3.75 12.23 0.41
C GLN A 56 -2.34 12.59 -0.06
N ILE A 57 -1.37 12.68 0.86
CA ILE A 57 0.01 13.03 0.53
C ILE A 57 0.89 11.78 0.50
N VAL A 58 0.79 10.89 1.47
CA VAL A 58 1.73 9.77 1.62
C VAL A 58 1.34 8.56 0.75
N TYR A 59 0.05 8.25 0.66
CA TYR A 59 -0.44 6.99 0.05
C TYR A 59 -1.15 7.19 -1.29
N HIS A 60 -1.10 8.40 -1.84
CA HIS A 60 -1.83 8.75 -3.06
C HIS A 60 -1.31 7.97 -4.27
N SER A 61 -2.20 7.23 -4.95
CA SER A 61 -1.85 6.35 -6.07
C SER A 61 -1.11 7.03 -7.21
N ARG A 62 -1.43 8.29 -7.53
CA ARG A 62 -0.67 9.10 -8.53
C ARG A 62 0.82 9.31 -8.24
N LYS A 63 1.30 9.02 -7.03
CA LYS A 63 2.74 9.06 -6.71
C LYS A 63 3.50 7.81 -7.15
N TYR A 64 2.77 6.75 -7.51
CA TYR A 64 3.33 5.46 -7.84
C TYR A 64 3.05 5.11 -9.30
N LEU A 65 4.12 4.78 -10.03
CA LEU A 65 4.02 4.35 -11.42
C LEU A 65 3.15 3.08 -11.51
N GLY A 66 2.20 3.08 -12.45
CA GLY A 66 1.26 1.96 -12.65
C GLY A 66 -0.07 2.09 -11.92
N TYR A 67 -0.22 3.00 -10.94
CA TYR A 67 -1.46 3.17 -10.16
C TYR A 67 -2.21 4.48 -10.41
N GLY A 68 -1.69 5.38 -11.24
CA GLY A 68 -2.21 6.74 -11.41
C GLY A 68 -3.68 6.83 -11.86
N LEU A 69 -4.22 5.76 -12.47
CA LEU A 69 -5.60 5.65 -12.94
C LEU A 69 -6.38 4.51 -12.25
N CYS A 70 -5.79 3.85 -11.26
CA CYS A 70 -6.47 2.76 -10.56
C CYS A 70 -7.40 3.33 -9.49
N GLU A 71 -8.69 3.08 -9.67
CA GLU A 71 -9.73 3.40 -8.69
C GLU A 71 -9.77 2.38 -7.55
N GLY A 72 -8.99 1.30 -7.65
CA GLY A 72 -8.83 0.29 -6.60
C GLY A 72 -10.10 -0.48 -6.25
N GLU A 73 -11.20 -0.26 -6.99
CA GLU A 73 -12.38 -1.12 -6.95
C GLU A 73 -12.10 -2.37 -7.80
N GLY A 74 -12.23 -3.54 -7.16
CA GLY A 74 -12.02 -4.87 -7.73
C GLY A 74 -12.62 -5.95 -6.84
#